data_AF-A0A5C5UMH7-F1
#
_entry.id   AF-A0A5C5UMH7-F1
#
_cell.length_a   1.000
_cell.length_b   1.000
_cell.length_c   1.000
_cell.angle_alpha   90.00
_cell.angle_beta   90.00
_cell.angle_gamma   90.00
#
_symmetry.space_group_name_H-M   'P 1'
#
loop_
_entity.id
_entity.type
_entity.pdbx_description
1 polymer ?
#
loop_
_entity_poly.entity_id
_entity_poly.type
_entity_poly.pdbx_seq_one_letter_code
_entity_poly.pdbx_strand_id
1 'polypeptide(L)'
;MERFWSEDAAFLRPFDVNHWMYIAVLLAVFILLVRKKAYIRENSKKISMIVLGVSLFQQILLYTWYSFETGFHPSVSLPLHISRISTLLGMVYLLTKSAKVMDILFYFSLFAYGSFLYPMRVYAIEHVMGQSFLINHIITLLLPYYAHMAYGWKPAPYSFLKAYGAFLVYFAGVLIVNPLVDGNYFYLKYRPFFTEWPEGAYNATILVVVFAGYWLAYQIALRLTEKDHPPLSKQMSERR
;
A
#
# COMPACT_ATOMS: atom_id res chain seq x y z
N MET A 1 -14.99 -0.14 26.15
CA MET A 1 -14.26 -1.22 25.45
C MET A 1 -14.90 -1.56 24.10
N GLU A 2 -16.24 -1.57 24.01
CA GLU A 2 -16.97 -1.86 22.75
C GLU A 2 -16.47 -1.06 21.54
N ARG A 3 -16.35 0.27 21.62
CA ARG A 3 -15.87 1.11 20.50
C ARG A 3 -14.41 0.92 20.08
N PHE A 4 -13.56 0.38 20.96
CA PHE A 4 -12.13 0.20 20.67
C PHE A 4 -11.86 -1.13 19.94
N TRP A 5 -12.66 -2.16 20.23
CA TRP A 5 -12.31 -3.55 19.90
C TRP A 5 -13.39 -4.31 19.12
N SER A 6 -14.67 -4.05 19.37
CA SER A 6 -15.77 -4.90 18.85
C SER A 6 -15.91 -4.82 17.33
N GLU A 7 -16.17 -5.98 16.70
CA GLU A 7 -16.57 -6.04 15.28
C GLU A 7 -17.82 -5.23 14.94
N ASP A 8 -18.74 -5.04 15.89
CA ASP A 8 -19.98 -4.28 15.68
C ASP A 8 -19.77 -2.75 15.70
N ALA A 9 -18.52 -2.29 15.92
CA ALA A 9 -18.20 -0.87 15.89
C ALA A 9 -18.50 -0.27 14.51
N ALA A 10 -18.99 0.97 14.50
CA ALA A 10 -19.30 1.65 13.25
C ALA A 10 -18.05 1.91 12.41
N PHE A 11 -18.17 1.68 11.10
CA PHE A 11 -17.19 2.15 10.13
C PHE A 11 -17.22 3.68 10.01
N LEU A 12 -16.06 4.26 9.70
CA LEU A 12 -15.96 5.66 9.36
C LEU A 12 -16.70 5.95 8.05
N ARG A 13 -17.18 7.18 7.91
CA ARG A 13 -17.84 7.65 6.69
C ARG A 13 -16.83 8.44 5.85
N PRO A 14 -16.81 8.28 4.52
CA PRO A 14 -16.01 9.15 3.68
C PRO A 14 -16.28 10.63 3.98
N PHE A 15 -15.20 11.38 4.15
CA PHE A 15 -15.17 12.82 4.46
C PHE A 15 -15.63 13.24 5.86
N ASP A 16 -15.82 12.30 6.78
CA ASP A 16 -16.04 12.62 8.19
C ASP A 16 -14.73 13.04 8.92
N VAL A 17 -14.85 13.37 10.20
CA VAL A 17 -13.70 13.80 11.03
C VAL A 17 -12.63 12.70 11.11
N ASN A 18 -13.03 11.43 11.23
CA ASN A 18 -12.09 10.31 11.27
C ASN A 18 -11.30 10.20 9.97
N HIS A 19 -11.97 10.33 8.82
CA HIS A 19 -11.33 10.34 7.51
C HIS A 19 -10.29 11.45 7.39
N TRP A 20 -10.61 12.67 7.83
CA TRP A 20 -9.67 13.78 7.82
C TRP A 20 -8.50 13.58 8.79
N MET A 21 -8.73 12.95 9.95
CA MET A 21 -7.65 12.60 10.88
C MET A 21 -6.67 11.61 10.24
N TYR A 22 -7.15 10.61 9.50
CA TYR A 22 -6.30 9.65 8.79
C TYR A 22 -5.38 10.36 7.78
N ILE A 23 -5.97 11.24 6.97
CA ILE A 23 -5.23 12.05 5.99
C ILE A 23 -4.22 12.96 6.70
N ALA A 24 -4.61 13.62 7.79
CA ALA A 24 -3.73 14.49 8.55
C ALA A 24 -2.51 13.75 9.12
N VAL A 25 -2.71 12.54 9.67
CA VAL A 25 -1.60 11.71 10.18
C VAL A 25 -0.68 11.28 9.04
N LEU A 26 -1.23 10.81 7.90
CA LEU A 26 -0.42 10.46 6.72
C LEU A 26 0.45 11.65 6.26
N LEU A 27 -0.14 12.84 6.13
CA LEU A 27 0.57 14.05 5.73
C LEU A 27 1.63 14.46 6.76
N ALA A 28 1.32 14.39 8.05
CA ALA A 28 2.28 14.70 9.11
C ALA A 28 3.51 13.77 9.06
N VAL A 29 3.29 12.46 8.90
CA VAL A 29 4.38 11.48 8.78
C VAL A 29 5.17 11.70 7.50
N PHE A 30 4.51 11.98 6.37
CA PHE A 30 5.18 12.28 5.11
C PHE A 30 6.06 13.54 5.21
N ILE A 31 5.54 14.63 5.79
CA ILE A 31 6.29 15.87 6.01
C ILE A 31 7.50 15.60 6.91
N LEU A 32 7.33 14.81 7.98
CA LEU A 32 8.43 14.42 8.86
C LEU A 32 9.50 13.63 8.11
N LEU A 33 9.09 12.65 7.29
CA LEU A 33 9.98 11.83 6.47
C LEU A 33 10.84 12.72 5.55
N VAL A 34 10.21 13.63 4.80
CA VAL A 34 10.91 14.53 3.87
C VAL A 34 11.84 15.50 4.61
N ARG A 35 11.39 16.09 5.72
CA ARG A 35 12.20 17.04 6.53
C ARG A 35 13.41 16.38 7.19
N LYS A 36 13.34 15.08 7.50
CA LYS A 36 14.40 14.34 8.17
C LYS A 36 15.21 13.45 7.22
N LYS A 37 15.23 13.74 5.92
CA LYS A 37 15.95 12.96 4.90
C LYS A 37 17.43 12.66 5.24
N ALA A 38 18.16 13.62 5.81
CA ALA A 38 19.57 13.44 6.20
C ALA A 38 19.70 12.44 7.35
N TYR A 39 18.91 12.66 8.42
CA TYR A 39 18.84 11.75 9.55
C TYR A 39 18.43 10.33 9.13
N ILE A 40 17.49 10.21 8.18
CA ILE A 40 17.04 8.92 7.63
C ILE A 40 18.20 8.17 6.96
N ARG A 41 19.02 8.88 6.18
CA ARG A 41 20.17 8.29 5.49
C ARG A 41 21.22 7.79 6.48
N GLU A 42 21.54 8.59 7.48
CA GLU A 42 22.50 8.26 8.54
C GLU A 42 22.03 7.09 9.43
N ASN A 43 20.72 7.01 9.70
CA ASN A 43 20.14 6.04 10.64
C ASN A 43 19.34 4.93 9.93
N SER A 44 19.60 4.71 8.64
CA SER A 44 18.78 3.84 7.78
C SER A 44 18.57 2.44 8.36
N LYS A 45 19.63 1.78 8.85
CA LYS A 45 19.53 0.45 9.49
C LYS A 45 18.59 0.44 10.70
N LYS A 46 18.75 1.41 11.61
CA LYS A 46 17.92 1.51 12.83
C LYS A 46 16.46 1.77 12.47
N ILE A 47 16.21 2.72 11.57
CA ILE A 47 14.86 3.05 11.12
C ILE A 47 14.20 1.85 10.45
N SER A 48 14.94 1.12 9.61
CA SER A 48 14.44 -0.11 8.98
C SER A 48 13.98 -1.16 9.99
N MET A 49 14.76 -1.37 11.05
CA MET A 49 14.38 -2.31 12.12
C MET A 49 13.16 -1.83 12.91
N ILE A 50 13.04 -0.53 13.16
CA ILE A 50 11.85 0.06 13.80
C ILE A 50 10.61 -0.15 12.92
N VAL A 51 10.68 0.21 11.64
CA VAL A 51 9.54 0.06 10.71
C VAL A 51 9.16 -1.42 10.54
N LEU A 52 10.14 -2.32 10.50
CA LEU A 52 9.90 -3.76 10.49
C LEU A 52 9.19 -4.23 11.76
N GLY A 53 9.67 -3.81 12.93
CA GLY A 53 9.05 -4.14 14.22
C GLY A 53 7.62 -3.61 14.32
N VAL A 54 7.37 -2.38 13.87
CA VAL A 54 6.01 -1.81 13.80
C VAL A 54 5.12 -2.58 12.83
N SER A 55 5.65 -2.99 11.68
CA SER A 55 4.90 -3.80 10.70
C SER A 55 4.54 -5.16 11.28
N LEU A 56 5.47 -5.82 11.97
CA LEU A 56 5.23 -7.10 12.65
C LEU A 56 4.19 -6.96 13.77
N PHE A 57 4.32 -5.93 14.61
CA PHE A 57 3.34 -5.63 15.65
C PHE A 57 1.94 -5.40 15.05
N GLN A 58 1.85 -4.61 13.97
CA GLN A 58 0.59 -4.37 13.27
C GLN A 58 -0.02 -5.67 12.73
N GLN A 59 0.78 -6.58 12.17
CA GLN A 59 0.30 -7.89 11.70
C GLN A 59 -0.19 -8.77 12.86
N ILE A 60 0.55 -8.82 13.97
CA ILE A 60 0.12 -9.55 15.18
C ILE A 60 -1.22 -9.00 15.64
N LEU A 61 -1.34 -7.67 15.80
CA LEU A 61 -2.57 -7.01 16.21
C LEU A 61 -3.74 -7.34 15.28
N LEU A 62 -3.52 -7.27 13.96
CA LEU A 62 -4.51 -7.61 12.92
C LEU A 62 -5.03 -9.04 13.06
N TYR A 63 -4.12 -10.00 13.16
CA TYR A 63 -4.49 -11.42 13.20
C TYR A 63 -5.02 -11.86 14.56
N THR A 64 -4.54 -11.26 15.65
CA THR A 64 -5.15 -11.40 16.97
C THR A 64 -6.61 -10.95 16.92
N TRP A 65 -6.89 -9.77 16.37
CA TRP A 65 -8.26 -9.28 16.24
C TRP A 65 -9.13 -10.23 15.40
N TYR A 66 -8.66 -10.70 14.24
CA TYR A 66 -9.42 -11.68 13.45
C TYR A 66 -9.70 -12.98 14.19
N SER A 67 -8.74 -13.50 14.96
CA SER A 67 -8.93 -14.72 15.74
C SER A 67 -10.00 -14.58 16.81
N PHE A 68 -10.08 -13.42 17.48
CA PHE A 68 -11.03 -13.19 18.56
C PHE A 68 -12.42 -12.77 18.08
N GLU A 69 -12.51 -11.87 17.10
CA GLU A 69 -13.81 -11.32 16.68
C GLU A 69 -14.47 -12.15 15.57
N THR A 70 -13.69 -12.62 14.60
CA THR A 70 -14.26 -13.30 13.42
C THR A 70 -14.13 -14.83 13.46
N GLY A 71 -13.56 -15.38 14.54
CA GLY A 71 -13.17 -16.81 14.58
C GLY A 71 -12.18 -17.20 13.49
N PHE A 72 -11.38 -16.23 13.00
CA PHE A 72 -10.47 -16.37 11.86
C PHE A 72 -11.16 -16.76 10.54
N HIS A 73 -12.42 -16.34 10.31
CA HIS A 73 -13.17 -16.75 9.13
C HIS A 73 -12.43 -16.48 7.79
N PRO A 74 -12.19 -17.49 6.94
CA PRO A 74 -11.38 -17.35 5.72
C PRO A 74 -11.89 -16.36 4.67
N SER A 75 -13.13 -15.88 4.77
CA SER A 75 -13.67 -14.83 3.88
C SER A 75 -13.04 -13.45 4.11
N VAL A 76 -12.48 -13.22 5.31
CA VAL A 76 -11.94 -11.91 5.74
C VAL A 76 -10.52 -11.99 6.30
N SER A 77 -10.09 -13.16 6.79
CA SER A 77 -8.83 -13.31 7.53
C SER A 77 -7.59 -13.55 6.65
N LEU A 78 -7.71 -14.24 5.50
CA LEU A 78 -6.56 -14.55 4.65
C LEU A 78 -5.78 -13.28 4.21
N PRO A 79 -4.45 -13.35 4.02
CA PRO A 79 -3.62 -12.20 3.62
C PRO A 79 -3.84 -11.72 2.18
N LEU A 80 -5.01 -11.96 1.58
CA LEU A 80 -5.26 -11.75 0.15
C LEU A 80 -5.79 -10.35 -0.21
N HIS A 81 -5.96 -9.46 0.77
CA HIS A 81 -6.06 -8.03 0.45
C HIS A 81 -4.70 -7.52 -0.02
N ILE A 82 -4.69 -6.76 -1.12
CA ILE A 82 -3.44 -6.26 -1.72
C ILE A 82 -2.60 -5.43 -0.74
N SER A 83 -3.24 -4.74 0.21
CA SER A 83 -2.55 -4.00 1.28
C SER A 83 -1.80 -4.92 2.25
N ARG A 84 -2.29 -6.15 2.51
CA ARG A 84 -1.61 -7.15 3.35
C ARG A 84 -0.44 -7.79 2.60
N ILE A 85 -0.63 -8.12 1.32
CA ILE A 85 0.47 -8.56 0.44
C ILE A 85 1.56 -7.49 0.38
N SER A 86 1.18 -6.21 0.29
CA SER A 86 2.10 -5.08 0.31
C SER A 86 2.87 -4.99 1.62
N THR A 87 2.24 -5.24 2.78
CA THR A 87 2.95 -5.32 4.07
C THR A 87 4.02 -6.41 4.06
N LEU A 88 3.69 -7.60 3.54
CA LEU A 88 4.64 -8.71 3.45
C LEU A 88 5.82 -8.36 2.55
N LEU A 89 5.56 -7.79 1.36
CA LEU A 89 6.61 -7.28 0.47
C LEU A 89 7.45 -6.20 1.15
N GLY A 90 6.82 -5.30 1.91
CA GLY A 90 7.50 -4.27 2.70
C GLY A 90 8.44 -4.85 3.74
N MET A 91 8.02 -5.86 4.49
CA MET A 91 8.87 -6.56 5.46
C MET A 91 10.02 -7.30 4.77
N VAL A 92 9.76 -7.98 3.65
CA VAL A 92 10.82 -8.62 2.85
C VAL A 92 11.82 -7.59 2.34
N TYR A 93 11.36 -6.44 1.86
CA TYR A 93 12.24 -5.35 1.47
C TYR A 93 13.06 -4.82 2.66
N LEU A 94 12.44 -4.63 3.83
CA LEU A 94 13.12 -4.12 5.01
C LEU A 94 14.23 -5.06 5.49
N LEU A 95 14.07 -6.38 5.30
CA LEU A 95 15.08 -7.38 5.61
C LEU A 95 16.18 -7.48 4.54
N THR A 96 15.79 -7.49 3.25
CA THR A 96 16.69 -7.86 2.15
C THR A 96 17.28 -6.67 1.39
N LYS A 97 16.64 -5.50 1.48
CA LYS A 97 16.90 -4.32 0.65
C LYS A 97 16.83 -4.59 -0.85
N SER A 98 16.11 -5.64 -1.26
CA SER A 98 15.99 -6.04 -2.65
C SER A 98 15.25 -5.00 -3.48
N ALA A 99 15.94 -4.39 -4.46
CA ALA A 99 15.34 -3.44 -5.39
C ALA A 99 14.18 -4.07 -6.19
N LYS A 100 14.26 -5.36 -6.51
CA LYS A 100 13.17 -6.08 -7.22
C LYS A 100 11.90 -6.17 -6.39
N VAL A 101 12.03 -6.37 -5.08
CA VAL A 101 10.88 -6.41 -4.16
C VAL A 101 10.29 -5.01 -4.02
N MET A 102 11.14 -3.98 -3.89
CA MET A 102 10.68 -2.59 -3.83
C MET A 102 9.99 -2.15 -5.12
N ASP A 103 10.48 -2.59 -6.30
CA ASP A 103 9.82 -2.32 -7.57
C ASP A 103 8.37 -2.82 -7.55
N ILE A 104 8.12 -4.08 -7.16
CA ILE A 104 6.74 -4.61 -7.06
C ILE A 104 5.93 -3.84 -6.02
N LEU A 105 6.50 -3.63 -4.82
CA LEU A 105 5.83 -2.93 -3.73
C LEU A 105 5.43 -1.50 -4.09
N PHE A 106 6.28 -0.77 -4.82
CA PHE A 106 5.98 0.60 -5.26
C PHE A 106 4.70 0.68 -6.08
N TYR A 107 4.47 -0.28 -6.98
CA TYR A 107 3.25 -0.30 -7.77
C TYR A 107 2.05 -0.81 -6.96
N PHE A 108 2.25 -1.82 -6.11
CA PHE A 108 1.19 -2.34 -5.24
C PHE A 108 0.75 -1.31 -4.18
N SER A 109 1.65 -0.43 -3.73
CA SER A 109 1.30 0.62 -2.79
C SER A 109 0.39 1.69 -3.38
N LEU A 110 0.27 1.79 -4.72
CA LEU A 110 -0.65 2.73 -5.35
C LEU A 110 -2.11 2.48 -4.93
N PHE A 111 -2.49 1.23 -4.68
CA PHE A 111 -3.82 0.90 -4.18
C PHE A 111 -4.11 1.47 -2.79
N ALA A 112 -3.08 1.69 -1.96
CA ALA A 112 -3.26 2.26 -0.64
C ALA A 112 -3.72 3.72 -0.70
N TYR A 113 -3.41 4.48 -1.77
CA TYR A 113 -4.01 5.81 -1.97
C TYR A 113 -5.52 5.71 -2.15
N GLY A 114 -6.01 4.71 -2.87
CA GLY A 114 -7.45 4.47 -3.05
C GLY A 114 -8.19 4.30 -1.72
N SER A 115 -7.61 3.56 -0.78
CA SER A 115 -8.19 3.36 0.56
C SER A 115 -8.25 4.65 1.40
N PHE A 116 -7.37 5.63 1.15
CA PHE A 116 -7.42 6.96 1.79
C PHE A 116 -8.29 7.95 1.03
N LEU A 117 -8.61 7.72 -0.24
CA LEU A 117 -9.53 8.58 -0.99
C LEU A 117 -10.98 8.17 -0.76
N TYR A 118 -11.22 6.85 -0.71
CA TYR A 118 -12.54 6.27 -0.53
C TYR A 118 -12.46 5.06 0.41
N PRO A 119 -12.39 5.30 1.73
CA PRO A 119 -12.29 4.23 2.72
C PRO A 119 -13.59 3.42 2.77
N MET A 120 -13.50 2.13 2.43
CA MET A 120 -14.62 1.20 2.52
C MET A 120 -14.40 0.17 3.62
N ARG A 121 -15.36 0.09 4.56
CA ARG A 121 -15.31 -0.83 5.72
C ARG A 121 -14.04 -0.63 6.57
N VAL A 122 -13.68 0.63 6.77
CA VAL A 122 -12.58 1.04 7.65
C VAL A 122 -13.18 1.55 8.95
N TYR A 123 -12.72 1.04 10.09
CA TYR A 123 -13.19 1.50 11.39
C TYR A 123 -12.66 2.91 11.72
N ALA A 124 -13.29 3.59 12.67
CA ALA A 124 -12.83 4.89 13.18
C ALA A 124 -11.40 4.85 13.78
N ILE A 125 -10.76 6.01 13.98
CA ILE A 125 -9.34 6.06 14.40
C ILE A 125 -9.09 5.50 15.80
N GLU A 126 -10.10 5.61 16.66
CA GLU A 126 -10.09 5.06 18.01
C GLU A 126 -10.18 3.53 18.01
N HIS A 127 -10.65 2.91 16.93
CA HIS A 127 -10.79 1.47 16.85
C HIS A 127 -9.44 0.80 16.52
N VAL A 128 -9.14 -0.33 17.15
CA VAL A 128 -7.89 -1.07 16.99
C VAL A 128 -7.60 -1.45 15.53
N MET A 129 -8.63 -1.85 14.78
CA MET A 129 -8.52 -2.15 13.36
C MET A 129 -8.38 -0.90 12.49
N GLY A 130 -8.90 0.24 12.95
CA GLY A 130 -8.65 1.53 12.32
C GLY A 130 -7.18 1.96 12.48
N GLN A 131 -6.62 1.80 13.68
CA GLN A 131 -5.18 2.01 13.94
C GLN A 131 -4.31 1.05 13.13
N SER A 132 -4.66 -0.23 13.10
CA SER A 132 -3.99 -1.27 12.31
C SER A 132 -4.00 -0.92 10.82
N PHE A 133 -5.16 -0.49 10.28
CA PHE A 133 -5.29 0.02 8.92
C PHE A 133 -4.35 1.22 8.69
N LEU A 134 -4.38 2.22 9.57
CA LEU A 134 -3.64 3.46 9.42
C LEU A 134 -2.12 3.21 9.39
N ILE A 135 -1.62 2.41 10.35
CA ILE A 135 -0.20 2.04 10.42
C ILE A 135 0.21 1.30 9.15
N ASN A 136 -0.57 0.30 8.73
CA ASN A 136 -0.25 -0.50 7.55
C ASN A 136 -0.16 0.37 6.28
N HIS A 137 -1.17 1.22 6.04
CA HIS A 137 -1.23 1.99 4.80
C HIS A 137 -0.22 3.14 4.78
N ILE A 138 0.06 3.79 5.93
CA ILE A 138 1.14 4.78 6.00
C ILE A 138 2.48 4.14 5.68
N ILE A 139 2.82 2.99 6.29
CA ILE A 139 4.09 2.31 6.00
C ILE A 139 4.13 1.92 4.52
N THR A 140 3.07 1.30 3.99
CA THR A 140 2.99 0.87 2.59
C THR A 140 3.20 2.03 1.61
N LEU A 141 2.55 3.18 1.83
CA LEU A 141 2.67 4.37 0.99
C LEU A 141 4.04 5.03 1.09
N LEU A 142 4.62 5.07 2.29
CA LEU A 142 5.84 5.84 2.56
C LEU A 142 7.13 5.04 2.36
N LEU A 143 7.05 3.71 2.28
CA LEU A 143 8.24 2.87 2.14
C LEU A 143 9.02 3.12 0.83
N PRO A 144 8.41 3.37 -0.34
CA PRO A 144 9.15 3.74 -1.55
C PRO A 144 9.91 5.07 -1.40
N TYR A 145 9.32 6.07 -0.73
CA TYR A 145 10.00 7.33 -0.43
C TYR A 145 11.17 7.13 0.53
N TYR A 146 10.97 6.33 1.57
CA TYR A 146 12.03 5.95 2.49
C TYR A 146 13.16 5.22 1.76
N ALA A 147 12.84 4.24 0.91
CA ALA A 147 13.79 3.49 0.09
C ALA A 147 14.64 4.40 -0.80
N HIS A 148 13.99 5.38 -1.42
CA HIS A 148 14.67 6.39 -2.22
C HIS A 148 15.63 7.25 -1.38
N MET A 149 15.18 7.79 -0.24
CA MET A 149 16.00 8.68 0.60
C MET A 149 17.16 7.95 1.31
N ALA A 150 16.89 6.75 1.82
CA ALA A 150 17.82 5.97 2.64
C ALA A 150 18.81 5.16 1.79
N TYR A 151 18.36 4.62 0.65
CA TYR A 151 19.13 3.66 -0.14
C TYR A 151 19.26 4.04 -1.62
N GLY A 152 18.75 5.22 -2.03
CA GLY A 152 18.86 5.69 -3.41
C GLY A 152 18.02 4.87 -4.40
N TRP A 153 17.02 4.11 -3.93
CA TRP A 153 16.18 3.31 -4.81
C TRP A 153 15.43 4.21 -5.81
N LYS A 154 15.33 3.71 -7.05
CA LYS A 154 14.52 4.25 -8.14
C LYS A 154 13.88 3.06 -8.88
N PRO A 155 12.67 3.20 -9.45
CA PRO A 155 12.06 2.13 -10.23
C PRO A 155 12.98 1.71 -11.38
N ALA A 156 13.25 0.41 -11.51
CA ALA A 156 14.05 -0.08 -12.63
C ALA A 156 13.34 0.17 -13.98
N PRO A 157 14.07 0.23 -15.11
CA PRO A 157 13.45 0.34 -16.43
C PRO A 157 12.41 -0.76 -16.66
N TYR A 158 11.22 -0.35 -17.11
CA TYR A 158 10.08 -1.25 -17.37
C TYR A 158 9.66 -2.11 -16.16
N SER A 159 9.99 -1.71 -14.93
CA SER A 159 9.60 -2.45 -13.71
C SER A 159 8.08 -2.55 -13.55
N PHE A 160 7.32 -1.60 -14.10
CA PHE A 160 5.85 -1.63 -14.12
C PHE A 160 5.30 -2.89 -14.81
N LEU A 161 5.97 -3.44 -15.83
CA LEU A 161 5.54 -4.68 -16.50
C LEU A 161 5.72 -5.90 -15.58
N LYS A 162 6.83 -5.94 -14.83
CA LYS A 162 7.09 -7.02 -13.87
C LYS A 162 6.09 -6.96 -12.71
N ALA A 163 5.81 -5.76 -12.21
CA ALA A 163 4.81 -5.56 -11.18
C ALA A 163 3.39 -5.86 -11.68
N TYR A 164 3.07 -5.54 -12.94
CA TYR A 164 1.81 -5.92 -13.56
C TYR A 164 1.69 -7.45 -13.70
N GLY A 165 2.76 -8.15 -14.10
CA GLY A 165 2.80 -9.61 -14.10
C GLY A 165 2.56 -10.20 -12.70
N ALA A 166 3.20 -9.65 -11.66
CA ALA A 166 2.94 -10.05 -10.28
C ALA A 166 1.48 -9.76 -9.85
N PHE A 167 0.91 -8.64 -10.30
CA PHE A 167 -0.50 -8.31 -10.07
C PHE A 167 -1.43 -9.31 -10.76
N LEU A 168 -1.15 -9.74 -11.99
CA LEU A 168 -1.97 -10.75 -12.68
C LEU A 168 -1.99 -12.09 -11.93
N VAL A 169 -0.83 -12.53 -11.42
CA VAL A 169 -0.73 -13.74 -10.59
C VAL A 169 -1.55 -13.58 -9.31
N TYR A 170 -1.40 -12.45 -8.62
CA TYR A 170 -2.22 -12.13 -7.44
C TYR A 170 -3.72 -12.12 -7.76
N PHE A 171 -4.12 -11.45 -8.83
CA PHE A 171 -5.50 -11.27 -9.23
C PHE A 171 -6.16 -12.59 -9.61
N ALA A 172 -5.46 -13.44 -10.37
CA ALA A 172 -5.92 -14.79 -10.68
C ALA A 172 -6.11 -15.63 -9.41
N GLY A 173 -5.18 -15.55 -8.45
CA GLY A 173 -5.31 -16.21 -7.16
C GLY A 173 -6.56 -15.75 -6.40
N VAL A 174 -6.83 -14.44 -6.37
CA VAL A 174 -8.02 -13.88 -5.73
C VAL A 174 -9.32 -14.33 -6.41
N LEU A 175 -9.35 -14.39 -7.74
CA LEU A 175 -10.50 -14.89 -8.51
C LEU A 175 -10.83 -16.35 -8.17
N ILE A 176 -9.81 -17.17 -7.92
CA ILE A 176 -9.98 -18.58 -7.55
C ILE A 176 -10.42 -18.69 -6.07
N VAL A 177 -9.78 -17.97 -5.16
CA VAL A 177 -10.00 -18.14 -3.72
C VAL A 177 -11.33 -17.55 -3.26
N ASN A 178 -11.72 -16.37 -3.76
CA ASN A 178 -12.96 -15.70 -3.33
C ASN A 178 -14.20 -16.62 -3.33
N PRO A 179 -14.55 -17.34 -4.42
CA PRO A 179 -15.72 -18.23 -4.41
C PRO A 179 -15.55 -19.44 -3.48
N LEU A 180 -14.32 -19.88 -3.18
CA LEU A 180 -14.07 -21.04 -2.30
C LEU A 180 -14.29 -20.72 -0.81
N VAL A 181 -14.08 -19.46 -0.42
CA VAL A 181 -14.16 -19.02 0.99
C VAL A 181 -15.27 -18.01 1.24
N ASP A 182 -16.14 -17.79 0.26
CA ASP A 182 -17.12 -16.70 0.23
C ASP A 182 -16.50 -15.31 0.50
N GLY A 183 -15.29 -15.10 -0.01
CA GLY A 183 -14.46 -13.93 0.23
C GLY A 183 -14.84 -12.71 -0.61
N ASN A 184 -14.32 -11.56 -0.19
CA ASN A 184 -14.37 -10.32 -0.97
C ASN A 184 -12.97 -9.67 -1.09
N TYR A 185 -11.96 -10.49 -1.30
CA TYR A 185 -10.61 -10.00 -1.56
C TYR A 185 -10.60 -9.20 -2.85
N PHE A 186 -9.90 -8.06 -2.81
CA PHE A 186 -9.85 -7.08 -3.88
C PHE A 186 -11.23 -6.52 -4.32
N TYR A 187 -12.26 -6.64 -3.47
CA TYR A 187 -13.60 -6.08 -3.69
C TYR A 187 -14.32 -6.58 -4.96
N LEU A 188 -14.09 -7.84 -5.36
CA LEU A 188 -14.70 -8.42 -6.57
C LEU A 188 -16.18 -8.81 -6.40
N LYS A 189 -16.58 -9.17 -5.17
CA LYS A 189 -17.96 -9.57 -4.83
C LYS A 189 -18.81 -8.36 -4.43
N TYR A 190 -18.41 -7.64 -3.38
CA TYR A 190 -19.06 -6.39 -2.95
C TYR A 190 -18.25 -5.20 -3.47
N ARG A 191 -18.68 -4.67 -4.62
CA ARG A 191 -17.95 -3.68 -5.41
C ARG A 191 -18.25 -2.25 -4.93
N PRO A 192 -17.24 -1.36 -4.85
CA PRO A 192 -17.45 0.06 -4.54
C PRO A 192 -18.20 0.82 -5.63
N PHE A 193 -17.95 0.44 -6.89
CA PHE A 193 -18.37 1.13 -8.08
C PHE A 193 -18.80 0.09 -9.11
N PHE A 194 -19.64 0.49 -10.07
CA PHE A 194 -20.08 -0.37 -11.17
C PHE A 194 -20.71 -1.68 -10.67
N THR A 195 -21.57 -1.59 -9.65
CA THR A 195 -22.22 -2.75 -8.98
C THR A 195 -23.02 -3.60 -9.96
N GLU A 196 -23.69 -2.95 -10.91
CA GLU A 196 -24.56 -3.60 -11.90
C GLU A 196 -23.80 -4.14 -13.13
N TRP A 197 -22.49 -3.93 -13.24
CA TRP A 197 -21.74 -4.37 -14.41
C TRP A 197 -21.57 -5.90 -14.42
N PRO A 198 -21.56 -6.54 -15.61
CA PRO A 198 -21.17 -7.94 -15.72
C PRO A 198 -19.78 -8.20 -15.13
N GLU A 199 -19.58 -9.33 -14.47
CA GLU A 199 -18.32 -9.67 -13.79
C GLU A 199 -17.11 -9.61 -14.73
N GLY A 200 -17.23 -10.18 -15.93
CA GLY A 200 -16.16 -10.13 -16.94
C GLY A 200 -15.77 -8.70 -17.33
N ALA A 201 -16.75 -7.80 -17.46
CA ALA A 201 -16.50 -6.40 -17.79
C ALA A 201 -15.84 -5.64 -16.64
N TYR A 202 -16.27 -5.88 -15.40
CA TYR A 202 -15.65 -5.31 -14.20
C TYR A 202 -14.19 -5.76 -14.05
N ASN A 203 -13.94 -7.07 -14.17
CA ASN A 203 -12.60 -7.65 -14.05
C ASN A 203 -11.68 -7.14 -15.18
N ALA A 204 -12.15 -7.08 -16.43
CA ALA A 204 -11.38 -6.52 -17.53
C ALA A 204 -11.04 -5.04 -17.31
N THR A 205 -11.97 -4.27 -16.76
CA THR A 205 -11.76 -2.85 -16.44
C THR A 205 -10.70 -2.67 -15.37
N ILE A 206 -10.70 -3.51 -14.32
CA ILE A 206 -9.63 -3.53 -13.32
C ILE A 206 -8.27 -3.72 -13.99
N LEU A 207 -8.13 -4.72 -14.86
CA LEU A 207 -6.86 -5.02 -15.52
C LEU A 207 -6.34 -3.82 -16.33
N VAL A 208 -7.23 -3.19 -17.10
CA VAL A 208 -6.89 -2.00 -17.91
C VAL A 208 -6.49 -0.81 -17.02
N VAL A 209 -7.28 -0.51 -15.98
CA VAL A 209 -7.03 0.62 -15.08
C VAL A 209 -5.72 0.42 -14.30
N VAL A 210 -5.45 -0.80 -13.83
CA VAL A 210 -4.21 -1.11 -13.10
C VAL A 210 -3.00 -0.99 -14.02
N PHE A 211 -3.08 -1.52 -15.25
CA PHE A 211 -2.01 -1.36 -16.22
C PHE A 211 -1.72 0.11 -16.52
N ALA A 212 -2.77 0.90 -16.81
CA ALA A 212 -2.65 2.32 -17.10
C ALA A 212 -2.09 3.10 -15.90
N GLY A 213 -2.54 2.79 -14.68
CA GLY A 213 -2.05 3.41 -13.44
C GLY A 213 -0.58 3.10 -13.18
N TYR A 214 -0.15 1.84 -13.37
CA TYR A 214 1.24 1.44 -13.22
C TYR A 214 2.14 2.12 -14.26
N TRP A 215 1.69 2.18 -15.51
CA TRP A 215 2.41 2.90 -16.57
C TRP A 215 2.53 4.40 -16.27
N LEU A 216 1.44 5.05 -15.85
CA LEU A 216 1.45 6.46 -15.48
C LEU A 216 2.40 6.74 -14.30
N ALA A 217 2.34 5.93 -13.24
CA ALA A 217 3.23 6.05 -12.10
C ALA A 217 4.70 5.90 -12.49
N TYR A 218 5.01 4.99 -13.42
CA TYR A 218 6.36 4.84 -13.98
C TYR A 218 6.81 6.11 -14.72
N GLN A 219 5.96 6.67 -15.59
CA GLN A 219 6.28 7.92 -16.31
C GLN A 219 6.54 9.10 -15.36
N ILE A 220 5.73 9.23 -14.31
CA ILE A 220 5.92 10.26 -13.29
C ILE A 220 7.26 10.05 -12.56
N ALA A 221 7.55 8.83 -12.13
CA ALA A 221 8.79 8.51 -11.44
C ALA A 221 10.03 8.78 -12.29
N LEU A 222 10.01 8.44 -13.59
CA LEU A 222 11.10 8.78 -14.52
C LEU A 222 11.34 10.30 -14.57
N ARG A 223 10.29 11.09 -14.78
CA ARG A 223 10.41 12.56 -14.86
C ARG A 223 10.94 13.19 -13.57
N LEU A 224 10.57 12.66 -12.41
CA LEU A 224 11.05 13.15 -11.12
C LEU A 224 12.53 12.82 -10.91
N THR A 225 12.95 11.61 -11.32
CA THR A 225 14.31 11.12 -11.10
C THR A 225 15.33 11.60 -12.13
N GLU A 226 14.90 11.99 -13.34
CA GLU A 226 15.71 12.67 -14.35
C GLU A 226 16.06 14.10 -13.97
N LYS A 227 15.18 14.80 -13.23
CA LYS A 227 15.46 16.15 -12.74
C LYS A 227 16.59 16.19 -11.72
N ASP A 228 16.77 15.11 -10.95
CA ASP A 228 17.86 15.02 -9.96
C ASP A 228 19.23 14.81 -10.62
N HIS A 229 19.28 14.30 -11.86
CA HIS A 229 20.51 14.11 -12.64
C HIS A 229 20.23 14.30 -14.14
N PRO A 230 20.30 15.54 -14.66
CA PRO A 230 20.06 15.80 -16.08
C PRO A 230 21.06 15.01 -16.95
N PRO A 231 20.67 14.59 -18.17
CA PRO A 231 21.56 13.86 -19.06
C PRO A 231 22.86 14.63 -19.32
N LEU A 232 23.98 13.90 -19.49
CA LEU A 232 25.32 14.46 -19.68
C LEU A 232 25.38 15.58 -20.75
N SER A 233 24.56 15.47 -21.81
CA SER A 233 24.43 16.48 -22.86
C SER A 233 23.99 17.86 -22.34
N LYS A 234 23.07 17.90 -21.36
CA LYS A 234 22.64 19.15 -20.69
C LYS A 234 23.67 19.64 -19.67
N GLN A 235 24.31 18.73 -18.96
CA GLN A 235 25.38 19.09 -18.01
C GLN A 235 26.58 19.74 -18.69
N MET A 236 26.87 19.36 -19.94
CA MET A 236 27.93 19.96 -20.75
C MET A 236 27.53 21.29 -21.40
N SER A 237 26.24 21.53 -21.66
CA SER A 237 25.75 22.81 -22.20
C SER A 237 25.67 23.92 -21.16
N GLU A 238 25.46 23.58 -19.88
CA GLU A 238 25.42 24.54 -18.76
C GLU A 238 26.81 24.93 -18.23
N ARG A 239 27.88 24.27 -18.71
CA ARG A 239 29.28 24.55 -18.36
C ARG A 239 30.04 25.36 -19.42
N ARG A 240 29.35 25.87 -20.44
CA ARG A 240 29.91 26.76 -21.47
C ARG A 240 29.24 28.12 -21.37
#